data_AF-A0A109PLJ3-F1
#
_entry.id   AF-A0A109PLJ3-F1
#
_cell.length_a   1.000
_cell.length_b   1.000
_cell.length_c   1.000
_cell.angle_alpha   90.00
_cell.angle_beta   90.00
_cell.angle_gamma   90.00
#
_symmetry.space_group_name_H-M   'P 1'
#
loop_
_entity.id
_entity.type
_entity.pdbx_description
1 polymer ?
#
loop_
_entity_poly.entity_id
_entity_poly.type
_entity_poly.pdbx_seq_one_letter_code
_entity_poly.pdbx_strand_id
1 'polypeptide(L)'
;DCALPRWHMNDFFHAFLIIFRILCGEWIETMWDCMEVAGQAMCLTVFLMAMVIGNLVVLNLFLALLLSSFSADSLAGSDDDGE
;
A
#
# COMPACT_ATOMS: atom_id res chain seq x y z
N ASP A 1 -11.19 29.09 1.26
CA ASP A 1 -12.47 28.71 0.63
C ASP A 1 -12.99 27.44 1.28
N CYS A 2 -14.26 27.38 1.69
CA CYS A 2 -14.87 26.18 2.29
C CYS A 2 -15.15 25.09 1.24
N ALA A 3 -14.12 24.67 0.51
CA ALA A 3 -14.17 23.60 -0.47
C ALA A 3 -13.44 22.37 0.08
N LEU A 4 -13.87 21.17 -0.31
CA LEU A 4 -13.17 19.95 0.08
C LEU A 4 -11.76 19.94 -0.56
N PRO A 5 -10.73 19.51 0.20
CA PRO A 5 -9.39 19.36 -0.34
C PRO A 5 -9.34 18.23 -1.37
N ARG A 6 -8.29 18.24 -2.22
CA ARG A 6 -8.10 17.21 -3.25
C ARG A 6 -8.06 15.79 -2.67
N TRP A 7 -7.48 15.64 -1.48
CA TRP A 7 -7.41 14.39 -0.74
C TRP A 7 -8.38 14.44 0.43
N HIS A 8 -9.49 13.72 0.35
CA HIS A 8 -10.50 13.68 1.39
C HIS A 8 -11.13 12.28 1.50
N MET A 9 -11.72 11.99 2.66
CA MET A 9 -12.37 10.69 2.97
C MET A 9 -13.90 10.72 2.85
N ASN A 10 -14.47 11.71 2.13
CA ASN A 10 -15.92 11.92 2.06
C ASN A 10 -16.64 10.93 1.11
N ASP A 11 -15.94 10.41 0.11
CA ASP A 11 -16.46 9.38 -0.79
C ASP A 11 -15.49 8.21 -0.95
N PHE A 12 -16.04 7.10 -1.46
CA PHE A 12 -15.32 5.85 -1.58
C PHE A 12 -14.08 5.94 -2.47
N PHE A 13 -14.17 6.65 -3.60
CA PHE A 13 -13.07 6.68 -4.56
C PHE A 13 -11.90 7.51 -4.03
N HIS A 14 -12.16 8.71 -3.47
CA HIS A 14 -11.11 9.50 -2.85
C HIS A 14 -10.51 8.82 -1.61
N ALA A 15 -11.33 8.12 -0.81
CA ALA A 15 -10.84 7.32 0.31
C ALA A 15 -9.91 6.18 -0.18
N PHE A 16 -10.30 5.47 -1.23
CA PHE A 16 -9.47 4.44 -1.85
C PHE A 16 -8.12 5.00 -2.35
N LEU A 17 -8.14 6.17 -3.01
CA LEU A 17 -6.91 6.82 -3.48
C LEU A 17 -6.00 7.23 -2.31
N ILE A 18 -6.55 7.63 -1.16
CA ILE A 18 -5.74 7.90 0.04
C ILE A 18 -5.10 6.60 0.56
N ILE A 19 -5.84 5.49 0.64
CA ILE A 19 -5.25 4.20 1.03
C ILE A 19 -4.13 3.81 0.08
N PHE A 20 -4.33 3.95 -1.23
CA PHE A 20 -3.28 3.71 -2.22
C PHE A 20 -2.05 4.61 -1.99
N ARG A 21 -2.27 5.91 -1.74
CA ARG A 21 -1.19 6.87 -1.42
C ARG A 21 -0.42 6.50 -0.15
N ILE A 22 -1.09 5.96 0.88
CA ILE A 22 -0.44 5.46 2.10
C ILE A 22 0.51 4.30 1.77
N LEU A 23 0.11 3.36 0.92
CA LEU A 23 0.95 2.23 0.50
C LEU A 23 2.16 2.67 -0.33
N CYS A 24 2.05 3.79 -1.06
CA CYS A 24 3.18 4.41 -1.76
C CYS A 24 4.15 5.15 -0.83
N GLY A 25 3.83 5.27 0.47
CA GLY A 25 4.68 5.92 1.48
C GLY A 25 4.37 7.40 1.74
N GLU A 26 3.36 7.98 1.08
CA GLU A 26 2.99 9.40 1.23
C GLU A 26 1.80 9.59 2.19
N TRP A 27 1.95 9.16 3.45
CA TRP A 27 0.85 9.13 4.45
C TRP A 27 0.89 10.29 5.45
N ILE A 28 2.03 10.94 5.63
CA ILE A 28 2.24 11.94 6.68
C ILE A 28 1.31 13.15 6.49
N GLU A 29 1.27 13.75 5.29
CA GLU A 29 0.43 14.92 4.99
C GLU A 29 -1.06 14.66 5.26
N THR A 30 -1.58 13.56 4.70
CA THR A 30 -2.99 13.18 4.84
C THR A 30 -3.35 12.77 6.27
N MET A 31 -2.39 12.27 7.05
CA MET A 31 -2.58 12.00 8.47
C MET A 31 -2.74 13.28 9.27
N TRP A 32 -1.90 14.30 9.05
CA TRP A 32 -2.02 15.59 9.73
C TRP A 32 -3.38 16.22 9.46
N ASP A 33 -3.84 16.22 8.20
CA ASP A 33 -5.17 16.70 7.82
C ASP A 33 -6.28 15.94 8.54
N CYS A 34 -6.15 14.61 8.69
CA CYS A 34 -7.10 13.80 9.44
C CYS A 34 -7.11 14.17 10.93
N MET A 35 -5.94 14.32 11.55
CA MET A 35 -5.82 14.60 12.99
C MET A 35 -6.50 15.92 13.39
N GLU A 36 -6.48 16.91 12.50
CA GLU A 36 -7.15 18.20 12.70
C GLU A 36 -8.68 18.08 12.68
N VAL A 37 -9.24 17.14 11.91
CA VAL A 37 -10.69 17.02 11.67
C VAL A 37 -11.35 15.95 12.56
N ALA A 38 -10.71 14.79 12.73
CA ALA A 38 -11.30 13.60 13.36
C ALA A 38 -10.61 13.18 14.66
N GLY A 39 -9.53 13.87 15.06
CA GLY A 39 -8.79 13.64 16.29
C GLY A 39 -7.65 12.63 16.17
N GLN A 40 -6.68 12.77 17.07
CA GLN A 40 -5.37 12.10 16.97
C GLN A 40 -5.46 10.57 17.09
N ALA A 41 -6.17 10.06 18.10
CA ALA A 41 -6.18 8.63 18.38
C ALA A 41 -6.79 7.80 17.24
N MET A 42 -7.90 8.25 16.66
CA MET A 42 -8.58 7.57 15.55
C MET A 42 -7.72 7.57 14.28
N CYS A 43 -7.20 8.74 13.88
CA CYS A 43 -6.38 8.88 12.68
C CYS A 43 -5.08 8.08 12.77
N LEU A 44 -4.38 8.14 13.91
CA LEU A 44 -3.17 7.34 14.12
C LEU A 44 -3.46 5.83 14.04
N THR A 45 -4.54 5.37 14.68
CA THR A 45 -4.91 3.96 14.67
C THR A 45 -5.18 3.46 13.25
N VAL A 46 -5.97 4.20 12.47
CA VAL A 46 -6.32 3.81 11.09
C VAL A 46 -5.10 3.85 10.17
N PHE A 47 -4.31 4.93 10.20
CA PHE A 47 -3.17 5.10 9.30
C PHE A 47 -2.04 4.11 9.59
N LEU A 48 -1.71 3.88 10.87
CA LEU A 48 -0.69 2.91 11.24
C LEU A 48 -1.15 1.48 10.91
N MET A 49 -2.42 1.14 11.18
CA MET A 49 -2.96 -0.17 10.81
C MET A 49 -2.93 -0.39 9.29
N ALA A 50 -3.36 0.60 8.51
CA ALA A 50 -3.34 0.54 7.05
C ALA A 50 -1.90 0.38 6.51
N MET A 51 -0.94 1.09 7.08
CA MET A 51 0.46 0.98 6.69
C MET A 51 1.05 -0.40 7.02
N VAL A 52 0.87 -0.90 8.24
CA VAL A 52 1.43 -2.18 8.67
C VAL A 52 0.80 -3.33 7.88
N ILE A 53 -0.52 -3.41 7.83
CA ILE A 53 -1.22 -4.49 7.15
C ILE A 53 -0.99 -4.40 5.64
N GLY A 54 -1.15 -3.20 5.07
CA GLY A 54 -1.02 -2.97 3.65
C GLY A 54 0.39 -3.28 3.13
N ASN A 55 1.44 -2.77 3.79
CA ASN A 55 2.81 -3.04 3.38
C ASN A 55 3.20 -4.50 3.60
N LEU A 56 2.69 -5.15 4.66
CA LEU A 56 2.89 -6.59 4.84
C LEU A 56 2.30 -7.38 3.68
N VAL A 57 1.08 -7.04 3.23
CA VAL A 57 0.45 -7.69 2.07
C VAL A 57 1.23 -7.42 0.79
N VAL A 58 1.60 -6.15 0.52
CA VAL A 58 2.38 -5.77 -0.67
C VAL A 58 3.73 -6.48 -0.69
N LEU A 59 4.42 -6.54 0.45
CA LEU A 59 5.71 -7.20 0.57
C LEU A 59 5.59 -8.70 0.34
N ASN A 60 4.62 -9.37 0.95
CA ASN A 60 4.43 -10.81 0.76
C ASN A 60 4.05 -11.15 -0.68
N LEU A 61 3.22 -10.32 -1.32
CA LEU A 61 2.90 -10.47 -2.74
C LEU A 61 4.15 -10.31 -3.61
N PHE A 62 4.95 -9.28 -3.36
CA PHE A 62 6.20 -9.05 -4.08
C PHE A 62 7.19 -10.21 -3.93
N LEU A 63 7.39 -10.71 -2.71
CA LEU A 63 8.24 -11.87 -2.45
C LEU A 63 7.72 -13.13 -3.14
N ALA A 64 6.42 -13.39 -3.11
CA ALA A 64 5.82 -14.54 -3.78
C ALA A 64 6.05 -14.49 -5.31
N LEU A 65 5.88 -13.32 -5.92
CA LEU A 65 6.12 -13.12 -7.35
C LEU A 65 7.60 -13.30 -7.71
N LEU A 66 8.52 -12.76 -6.90
CA LEU A 66 9.96 -12.96 -7.11
C LEU A 66 10.36 -14.44 -6.99
N LEU A 67 9.89 -15.13 -5.96
CA LEU A 67 10.16 -16.57 -5.77
C LEU A 67 9.63 -17.39 -6.95
N SER A 68 8.42 -17.08 -7.42
CA SER A 68 7.85 -17.73 -8.61
C SER A 68 8.71 -17.47 -9.85
N SER A 69 9.18 -16.23 -10.06
CA SER A 69 10.03 -15.87 -11.20
C SER A 69 11.37 -16.60 -11.18
N PHE A 70 12.05 -16.67 -10.03
CA PHE A 70 13.34 -17.36 -9.92
C PHE A 70 13.20 -18.87 -10.06
N SER A 71 12.11 -19.46 -9.55
CA SER A 71 11.83 -20.88 -9.75
C SER A 71 11.58 -21.22 -11.22
N ALA A 72 10.90 -20.34 -11.96
CA ALA A 72 10.68 -20.51 -13.40
C ALA A 72 11.97 -20.40 -14.21
N ASP A 73 12.85 -19.44 -13.89
CA ASP A 73 14.16 -19.29 -14.56
C ASP A 73 15.11 -20.47 -14.27
N SER A 74 15.08 -21.04 -13.06
CA SER A 74 15.93 -22.19 -12.71
C SER A 74 15.59 -23.48 -13.47
N LEU A 75 14.35 -23.64 -13.93
CA LEU A 75 13.92 -24.79 -14.73
C LEU A 75 14.16 -24.59 -16.24
N ALA A 76 14.22 -23.35 -16.72
CA ALA A 76 14.51 -23.04 -18.12
C ALA A 76 15.99 -23.29 -18.50
N GLY A 77 16.89 -23.37 -17.51
CA GLY A 77 18.31 -23.66 -17.70
C GLY A 77 18.71 -25.13 -17.62
N SER A 78 17.75 -26.06 -17.46
CA SER A 78 18.02 -27.50 -17.28
C SER A 78 17.57 -28.40 -18.44
N ASP A 79 17.17 -27.84 -19.59
CA ASP A 79 16.78 -28.60 -20.80
C ASP A 79 17.86 -28.63 -21.92
N ASP A 80 19.14 -28.31 -21.63
CA ASP A 80 20.25 -28.37 -22.62
C ASP A 80 21.44 -29.27 -22.19
N ASP A 81 21.20 -30.32 -21.40
CA ASP A 81 22.23 -31.34 -21.12
C ASP A 81 21.61 -32.73 -20.96
N GLY A 82 21.33 -33.40 -22.08
CA GLY A 82 21.17 -34.86 -22.10
C GLY A 82 20.08 -35.45 -22.99
N GLU A 83 20.22 -35.32 -24.32
CA GLU A 83 20.06 -36.41 -25.31
C GLU A 83 20.56 -35.98 -26.70
#